data_AF-A0A935AUU3-F1
#
_entry.id   AF-A0A935AUU3-F1
#
_cell.length_a   1.000
_cell.length_b   1.000
_cell.length_c   1.000
_cell.angle_alpha   90.00
_cell.angle_beta   90.00
_cell.angle_gamma   90.00
#
_symmetry.space_group_name_H-M   'P 1'
#
loop_
_entity.id
_entity.type
_entity.pdbx_description
1 polymer ?
#
loop_
_entity_poly.entity_id
_entity_poly.type
_entity_poly.pdbx_seq_one_letter_code
_entity_poly.pdbx_strand_id
1 'polypeptide(L)'
;MTGDLARQTGDLARQTGDLTTATTHHNEALALTRDRVTCYGTTPDILQDPSISLTRVALLATAQQLDDEAADAWWQATRVAREAFQLTGFGDAFGVKLLSWCLDEWAAAEERVGDAESAGEIRTERRVLETDYDRWLRDNAIR
;
A
#
# COMPACT_ATOMS: atom_id res chain seq x y z
N MET A 1 -19.67 30.59 5.10
CA MET A 1 -19.50 29.19 4.66
C MET A 1 -18.41 29.07 3.56
N THR A 2 -17.37 29.92 3.57
CA THR A 2 -16.31 29.95 2.54
C THR A 2 -14.94 29.50 3.06
N GLY A 3 -14.78 29.36 4.38
CA GLY A 3 -13.51 28.95 5.01
C GLY A 3 -13.22 27.44 4.95
N ASP A 4 -14.25 26.60 4.86
CA ASP A 4 -14.07 25.14 4.82
C ASP A 4 -13.53 24.65 3.47
N LEU A 5 -14.02 25.21 2.35
CA LEU A 5 -13.57 24.85 1.01
C LEU A 5 -12.09 25.20 0.79
N ALA A 6 -11.66 26.40 1.18
CA ALA A 6 -10.26 26.80 1.02
C ALA A 6 -9.29 25.92 1.83
N ARG A 7 -9.71 25.46 3.01
CA ARG A 7 -8.92 24.56 3.84
C ARG A 7 -8.85 23.17 3.21
N GLN A 8 -9.98 22.62 2.79
CA GLN A 8 -10.06 21.31 2.15
C GLN A 8 -9.24 21.26 0.86
N THR A 9 -9.32 22.30 0.02
CA THR A 9 -8.49 22.39 -1.21
C THR A 9 -7.00 22.51 -0.89
N GLY A 10 -6.63 23.23 0.18
CA GLY A 10 -5.25 23.33 0.62
C GLY A 10 -4.68 22.01 1.16
N ASP A 11 -5.46 21.29 1.97
CA ASP A 11 -5.08 19.98 2.49
C ASP A 11 -4.98 18.93 1.39
N LEU A 12 -5.89 18.97 0.41
CA LEU A 12 -5.86 18.13 -0.77
C LEU A 12 -4.58 18.36 -1.59
N ALA A 13 -4.28 19.62 -1.92
CA ALA A 13 -3.08 19.96 -2.68
C ALA A 13 -1.79 19.48 -1.97
N ARG A 14 -1.76 19.56 -0.64
CA ARG A 14 -0.64 19.05 0.17
C ARG A 14 -0.57 17.52 0.09
N GLN A 15 -1.67 16.81 0.29
CA GLN A 15 -1.70 15.34 0.22
C GLN A 15 -1.29 14.82 -1.15
N THR A 16 -1.74 15.44 -2.25
CA THR A 16 -1.32 15.08 -3.60
C THR A 16 0.18 15.30 -3.81
N GLY A 17 0.74 16.37 -3.26
CA GLY A 17 2.18 16.62 -3.26
C GLY A 17 2.97 15.57 -2.46
N ASP A 18 2.46 15.21 -1.28
CA ASP A 18 3.05 14.17 -0.42
C ASP A 18 3.01 12.79 -1.12
N LEU A 19 1.89 12.45 -1.78
CA LEU A 19 1.71 11.21 -2.54
C LEU A 19 2.68 11.11 -3.72
N THR A 20 2.81 12.18 -4.49
CA THR A 20 3.73 12.26 -5.63
C THR A 20 5.17 12.05 -5.17
N THR A 21 5.56 12.74 -4.11
CA THR A 21 6.92 12.66 -3.53
C THR A 21 7.22 11.26 -3.01
N ALA A 22 6.29 10.66 -2.26
CA ALA A 22 6.44 9.32 -1.70
C ALA A 22 6.51 8.25 -2.80
N THR A 23 5.74 8.40 -3.89
CA THR A 23 5.80 7.48 -5.04
C THR A 23 7.14 7.56 -5.77
N THR A 24 7.67 8.77 -5.98
CA THR A 24 9.01 8.95 -6.57
C THR A 24 10.09 8.27 -5.72
N HIS A 25 10.09 8.53 -4.41
CA HIS A 25 11.04 7.89 -3.51
C HIS A 25 10.89 6.37 -3.48
N HIS A 26 9.66 5.85 -3.55
CA HIS A 26 9.45 4.41 -3.65
C HIS A 26 10.08 3.84 -4.93
N ASN A 27 9.87 4.48 -6.08
CA ASN A 27 10.41 3.99 -7.35
C ASN A 27 11.95 3.95 -7.34
N GLU A 28 12.59 4.97 -6.75
CA GLU A 28 14.04 5.00 -6.57
C GLU A 28 14.52 3.87 -5.64
N ALA A 29 13.86 3.71 -4.49
CA ALA A 29 14.11 2.63 -3.53
C ALA A 29 13.92 1.24 -4.15
N LEU A 30 12.92 1.09 -5.01
CA LEU A 30 12.61 -0.16 -5.70
C LEU A 30 13.67 -0.50 -6.74
N ALA A 31 14.17 0.47 -7.50
CA ALA A 31 15.29 0.27 -8.42
C ALA A 31 16.53 -0.23 -7.68
N LEU A 32 16.89 0.41 -6.56
CA LEU A 32 18.00 -0.03 -5.72
C LEU A 32 17.78 -1.43 -5.15
N THR A 33 16.55 -1.75 -4.75
CA THR A 33 16.21 -3.06 -4.20
C THR A 33 16.32 -4.15 -5.26
N ARG A 34 15.85 -3.91 -6.50
CA ARG A 34 15.99 -4.85 -7.62
C ARG A 34 17.46 -5.17 -7.91
N ASP A 35 18.32 -4.16 -7.90
CA ASP A 35 19.76 -4.34 -8.07
C ASP A 35 20.36 -5.16 -6.92
N ARG A 36 20.00 -4.84 -5.67
CA ARG A 36 20.51 -5.55 -4.50
C ARG A 36 19.99 -6.98 -4.39
N VAL A 37 18.72 -7.24 -4.69
CA VAL A 37 18.16 -8.61 -4.75
C VAL A 37 18.92 -9.44 -5.77
N THR A 38 19.25 -8.86 -6.92
CA THR A 38 20.03 -9.51 -7.98
C THR A 38 21.46 -9.83 -7.53
N CYS A 39 22.13 -8.92 -6.81
CA CYS A 39 23.54 -9.07 -6.44
C CYS A 39 23.77 -9.80 -5.10
N TYR A 40 22.87 -9.65 -4.12
CA TYR A 40 23.10 -10.00 -2.72
C TYR A 40 21.91 -10.72 -2.06
N GLY A 41 20.78 -10.88 -2.74
CA GLY A 41 19.54 -11.41 -2.16
C GLY A 41 18.71 -10.35 -1.41
N THR A 42 17.58 -10.78 -0.84
CA THR A 42 16.50 -9.92 -0.35
C THR A 42 16.87 -9.14 0.92
N THR A 43 16.77 -7.81 0.91
CA THR A 43 16.91 -6.97 2.12
C THR A 43 15.69 -6.03 2.29
N PRO A 44 14.93 -6.09 3.40
CA PRO A 44 13.65 -5.37 3.55
C PRO A 44 13.73 -3.85 3.69
N ASP A 45 14.82 -3.31 4.24
CA ASP A 45 14.85 -1.97 4.85
C ASP A 45 14.57 -0.81 3.88
N ILE A 46 14.93 -0.94 2.59
CA ILE A 46 14.80 0.15 1.62
C ILE A 46 13.34 0.40 1.19
N LEU A 47 12.48 -0.62 1.20
CA LEU A 47 11.08 -0.49 0.76
C LEU A 47 10.15 -0.05 1.89
N GLN A 48 10.59 -0.15 3.15
CA GLN A 48 9.78 0.19 4.32
C GLN A 48 9.47 1.68 4.38
N ASP A 49 10.48 2.54 4.28
CA ASP A 49 10.30 3.99 4.43
C ASP A 49 9.32 4.61 3.41
N PRO A 50 9.43 4.32 2.10
CA PRO A 50 8.46 4.84 1.13
C PRO A 50 7.06 4.23 1.29
N SER A 51 6.96 2.94 1.60
CA SER A 51 5.66 2.29 1.82
C SER A 51 4.93 2.88 3.03
N ILE A 52 5.65 3.11 4.13
CA ILE A 52 5.12 3.79 5.32
C ILE A 52 4.64 5.20 4.99
N SER A 53 5.40 5.93 4.16
CA SER A 53 5.00 7.28 3.75
C SER A 53 3.70 7.28 2.93
N LEU A 54 3.54 6.36 1.98
CA LEU A 54 2.32 6.24 1.18
C LEU A 54 1.11 5.84 2.03
N THR A 55 1.28 4.87 2.93
CA THR A 55 0.20 4.46 3.84
C THR A 55 -0.21 5.60 4.78
N ARG A 56 0.72 6.46 5.22
CA ARG A 56 0.38 7.65 6.02
C ARG A 56 -0.46 8.65 5.24
N VAL A 57 -0.15 8.89 3.96
CA VAL A 57 -0.96 9.78 3.11
C VAL A 57 -2.37 9.21 2.94
N ALA A 58 -2.50 7.91 2.67
CA ALA A 58 -3.79 7.25 2.54
C ALA A 58 -4.62 7.31 3.84
N LEU A 59 -3.98 7.09 4.99
CA LEU A 59 -4.63 7.25 6.30
C LEU A 59 -5.09 8.69 6.56
N LEU A 60 -4.32 9.70 6.15
CA LEU A 60 -4.71 11.10 6.27
C LEU A 60 -5.93 11.41 5.40
N ALA A 61 -5.97 10.93 4.16
CA ALA A 61 -7.13 11.10 3.28
C ALA A 61 -8.39 10.43 3.88
N THR A 62 -8.27 9.19 4.39
CA THR A 62 -9.34 8.50 5.10
C THR A 62 -9.82 9.30 6.32
N ALA A 63 -8.91 9.82 7.14
CA ALA A 63 -9.26 10.60 8.33
C ALA A 63 -9.98 11.92 8.00
N GLN A 64 -9.76 12.46 6.80
CA GLN A 64 -10.43 13.66 6.31
C GLN A 64 -11.73 13.37 5.56
N GLN A 65 -12.15 12.10 5.46
CA GLN A 65 -13.35 11.67 4.71
C GLN A 65 -13.33 12.13 3.24
N LEU A 66 -12.12 12.16 2.67
CA LEU A 66 -11.90 12.39 1.26
C LEU A 66 -11.94 11.02 0.57
N ASP A 67 -13.14 10.51 0.31
CA ASP A 67 -13.34 9.10 -0.04
C ASP A 67 -12.67 8.74 -1.37
N ASP A 68 -12.82 9.56 -2.41
CA ASP A 68 -12.17 9.36 -3.72
C ASP A 68 -10.64 9.41 -3.61
N GLU A 69 -10.11 10.38 -2.86
CA GLU A 69 -8.67 10.53 -2.67
C GLU A 69 -8.07 9.45 -1.77
N ALA A 70 -8.84 8.98 -0.79
CA ALA A 70 -8.46 7.83 0.01
C ALA A 70 -8.38 6.58 -0.87
N ALA A 71 -9.36 6.36 -1.76
CA ALA A 71 -9.34 5.23 -2.69
C ALA A 71 -8.11 5.28 -3.60
N ASP A 72 -7.80 6.43 -4.21
CA ASP A 72 -6.59 6.59 -5.04
C ASP A 72 -5.29 6.40 -4.24
N ALA A 73 -5.20 6.98 -3.05
CA ALA A 73 -4.03 6.85 -2.19
C ALA A 73 -3.81 5.40 -1.72
N TRP A 74 -4.88 4.68 -1.36
CA TRP A 74 -4.81 3.27 -1.01
C TRP A 74 -4.50 2.38 -2.21
N TRP A 75 -5.01 2.70 -3.39
CA TRP A 75 -4.63 2.03 -4.63
C TRP A 75 -3.12 2.15 -4.89
N GLN A 76 -2.55 3.37 -4.78
CA GLN A 76 -1.11 3.60 -4.95
C GLN A 76 -0.28 2.86 -3.90
N ALA A 77 -0.67 2.93 -2.62
CA ALA A 77 0.01 2.22 -1.55
C ALA A 77 -0.02 0.70 -1.75
N THR A 78 -1.17 0.16 -2.21
CA THR A 78 -1.33 -1.27 -2.50
C THR A 78 -0.50 -1.69 -3.71
N ARG A 79 -0.47 -0.89 -4.78
CA ARG A 79 0.38 -1.14 -5.96
C ARG A 79 1.83 -1.29 -5.55
N VAL A 80 2.31 -0.37 -4.71
CA VAL A 80 3.66 -0.39 -4.16
C VAL A 80 3.91 -1.64 -3.30
N ALA A 81 3.00 -1.98 -2.39
CA ALA A 81 3.13 -3.18 -1.57
C ALA A 81 3.13 -4.47 -2.41
N ARG A 82 2.37 -4.52 -3.52
CA ARG A 82 2.39 -5.64 -4.48
C ARG A 82 3.74 -5.76 -5.15
N GLU A 83 4.29 -4.65 -5.66
CA GLU A 83 5.60 -4.64 -6.31
C GLU A 83 6.71 -5.08 -5.35
N ALA A 84 6.65 -4.63 -4.09
CA ALA A 84 7.55 -5.10 -3.04
C ALA A 84 7.42 -6.62 -2.83
N PHE A 85 6.18 -7.11 -2.66
CA PHE A 85 5.91 -8.54 -2.47
C PHE A 85 6.38 -9.40 -3.65
N GLN A 86 6.29 -8.93 -4.89
CA GLN A 86 6.81 -9.64 -6.06
C GLN A 86 8.33 -9.84 -6.03
N LEU A 87 9.07 -8.94 -5.36
CA LEU A 87 10.52 -9.04 -5.22
C LEU A 87 10.94 -9.90 -4.02
N THR A 88 10.18 -9.82 -2.92
CA THR A 88 10.59 -10.42 -1.64
C THR A 88 9.91 -11.77 -1.37
N GLY A 89 8.71 -11.97 -1.91
CA GLY A 89 7.88 -13.15 -1.69
C GLY A 89 7.44 -13.32 -0.23
N PHE A 90 6.93 -14.52 0.09
CA PHE A 90 6.43 -14.84 1.43
C PHE A 90 7.51 -14.89 2.53
N GLY A 91 8.79 -14.87 2.18
CA GLY A 91 9.89 -14.82 3.15
C GLY A 91 9.98 -13.48 3.89
N ASP A 92 9.39 -12.42 3.34
CA ASP A 92 9.28 -11.12 3.98
C ASP A 92 7.91 -10.97 4.66
N ALA A 93 7.85 -11.38 5.93
CA ALA A 93 6.64 -11.30 6.74
C ALA A 93 6.11 -9.86 6.89
N PHE A 94 6.98 -8.84 6.82
CA PHE A 94 6.55 -7.45 6.86
C PHE A 94 5.83 -7.07 5.57
N GLY A 95 6.43 -7.36 4.41
CA GLY A 95 5.84 -7.10 3.10
C GLY A 95 4.48 -7.76 2.92
N VAL A 96 4.32 -9.01 3.36
CA VAL A 96 3.03 -9.72 3.31
C VAL A 96 1.96 -9.03 4.17
N LYS A 97 2.30 -8.66 5.41
CA LYS A 97 1.36 -8.00 6.32
C LYS A 97 0.98 -6.61 5.84
N LEU A 98 1.95 -5.87 5.29
CA LEU A 98 1.72 -4.56 4.69
C LEU A 98 0.77 -4.68 3.51
N LEU A 99 1.01 -5.60 2.58
CA LEU A 99 0.12 -5.82 1.43
C LEU A 99 -1.29 -6.20 1.88
N SER A 100 -1.41 -7.12 2.84
CA SER A 100 -2.71 -7.50 3.41
C SER A 100 -3.47 -6.29 3.98
N TRP A 101 -2.77 -5.44 4.75
CA TRP A 101 -3.38 -4.24 5.33
C TRP A 101 -3.81 -3.24 4.26
N CYS A 102 -2.94 -2.95 3.28
CA CYS A 102 -3.29 -2.06 2.18
C CYS A 102 -4.51 -2.57 1.39
N LEU A 103 -4.63 -3.88 1.17
CA LEU A 103 -5.80 -4.48 0.50
C LEU A 103 -7.08 -4.30 1.34
N ASP A 104 -7.03 -4.51 2.65
CA ASP A 104 -8.19 -4.29 3.54
C ASP A 104 -8.67 -2.83 3.49
N GLU A 105 -7.73 -1.89 3.60
CA GLU A 105 -8.04 -0.46 3.62
C GLU A 105 -8.47 0.06 2.24
N TRP A 106 -7.89 -0.46 1.16
CA TRP A 106 -8.33 -0.13 -0.20
C TRP A 106 -9.75 -0.63 -0.45
N ALA A 107 -10.07 -1.87 -0.09
CA ALA A 107 -11.44 -2.39 -0.21
C ALA A 107 -12.44 -1.55 0.59
N ALA A 108 -12.08 -1.12 1.80
CA ALA A 108 -12.91 -0.25 2.62
C ALA A 108 -13.04 1.17 2.02
N ALA A 109 -12.03 1.66 1.30
CA ALA A 109 -12.12 2.92 0.57
C ALA A 109 -13.04 2.82 -0.66
N GLU A 110 -12.91 1.75 -1.44
CA GLU A 110 -13.79 1.47 -2.59
C GLU A 110 -15.26 1.37 -2.17
N GLU A 111 -15.56 0.77 -1.01
CA GLU A 111 -16.93 0.76 -0.48
C GLU A 111 -17.45 2.15 -0.12
N ARG A 112 -16.59 3.03 0.42
CA ARG A 112 -16.99 4.40 0.76
C ARG A 112 -17.34 5.23 -0.46
N VAL A 113 -16.64 5.02 -1.58
CA VAL A 113 -16.98 5.64 -2.88
C VAL A 113 -18.12 4.93 -3.63
N GLY A 114 -18.60 3.79 -3.10
CA GLY A 114 -19.75 3.05 -3.64
C GLY A 114 -19.41 1.95 -4.65
N ASP A 115 -18.13 1.59 -4.82
CA ASP A 115 -17.68 0.52 -5.69
C ASP A 115 -17.54 -0.81 -4.93
N ALA A 116 -18.69 -1.45 -4.69
CA ALA A 116 -18.76 -2.74 -4.01
C ALA A 116 -18.15 -3.90 -4.84
N GLU A 117 -18.10 -3.76 -6.17
CA GLU A 117 -17.53 -4.77 -7.06
C GLU A 117 -16.00 -4.81 -6.88
N SER A 118 -15.33 -3.66 -7.04
CA SER A 118 -13.89 -3.52 -6.80
C SER A 118 -13.53 -3.94 -5.38
N ALA A 119 -14.29 -3.51 -4.37
CA ALA A 119 -14.06 -3.93 -2.98
C ALA A 119 -14.15 -5.46 -2.79
N GLY A 120 -15.05 -6.14 -3.52
CA GLY A 120 -15.19 -7.60 -3.50
C GLY A 120 -13.99 -8.32 -4.12
N GLU A 121 -13.47 -7.80 -5.23
CA GLU A 121 -12.28 -8.33 -5.90
C GLU A 121 -11.04 -8.20 -5.00
N ILE A 122 -10.83 -7.02 -4.41
CA ILE A 122 -9.70 -6.73 -3.52
C ILE A 122 -9.70 -7.66 -2.31
N ARG A 123 -10.85 -7.90 -1.69
CA ARG A 123 -10.97 -8.85 -0.57
C ARG A 123 -10.69 -10.29 -0.98
N THR A 124 -11.04 -10.64 -2.21
CA THR A 124 -10.75 -11.97 -2.76
C THR A 124 -9.24 -12.14 -2.92
N GLU A 125 -8.54 -11.15 -3.48
CA GLU A 125 -7.08 -11.14 -3.56
C GLU A 125 -6.44 -11.26 -2.18
N ARG A 126 -6.89 -10.46 -1.21
CA ARG A 126 -6.39 -10.51 0.17
C ARG A 126 -6.55 -11.90 0.79
N ARG A 127 -7.71 -12.53 0.60
CA ARG A 127 -7.98 -13.90 1.11
C ARG A 127 -7.06 -14.94 0.47
N VAL A 128 -6.77 -14.79 -0.83
CA VAL A 128 -5.80 -15.66 -1.53
C VAL A 128 -4.40 -15.46 -0.95
N LEU A 129 -3.95 -14.21 -0.78
CA LEU A 129 -2.66 -13.89 -0.17
C LEU A 129 -2.51 -14.51 1.22
N GLU A 130 -3.51 -14.35 2.10
CA GLU A 130 -3.50 -14.94 3.44
C GLU A 130 -3.46 -16.47 3.41
N THR A 131 -4.28 -17.09 2.55
CA THR A 131 -4.32 -18.55 2.41
C THR A 131 -2.98 -19.12 1.95
N ASP A 132 -2.36 -18.45 0.99
CA ASP A 132 -1.07 -18.86 0.44
C ASP A 132 0.08 -18.59 1.43
N TYR A 133 0.01 -17.48 2.18
CA TYR A 133 0.98 -17.20 3.23
C TYR A 133 0.89 -18.21 4.38
N ASP A 134 -0.32 -18.57 4.83
CA ASP A 134 -0.52 -19.62 5.83
C ASP A 134 0.01 -20.97 5.35
N ARG A 135 -0.19 -21.30 4.07
CA ARG A 135 0.39 -22.50 3.47
C ARG A 135 1.91 -22.43 3.49
N TRP A 136 2.48 -21.31 3.03
CA TRP A 136 3.93 -21.11 3.03
C TRP A 136 4.52 -21.22 4.44
N LEU A 137 3.88 -20.63 5.45
CA LEU A 137 4.29 -20.74 6.85
C LEU A 137 4.27 -22.20 7.32
N ARG A 138 3.23 -22.98 7.01
CA ARG A 138 3.21 -24.42 7.36
C ARG A 138 4.37 -25.19 6.72
N ASP A 139 4.69 -24.90 5.47
CA ASP A 139 5.72 -25.61 4.72
C ASP A 139 7.15 -25.18 5.12
N ASN A 140 7.32 -23.95 5.63
CA ASN A 140 8.63 -23.36 5.93
C ASN A 140 8.90 -23.11 7.43
N ALA A 141 7.91 -23.22 8.32
CA ALA A 141 8.08 -23.08 9.77
C ALA A 141 8.53 -24.36 10.50
N ILE A 142 8.73 -25.48 9.78
CA ILE A 142 9.22 -26.77 10.34
C ILE A 142 10.71 -27.00 9.96
N ARG A 143 11.55 -25.98 9.94
CA ARG A 143 13.01 -26.15 9.77
C ARG A 143 13.81 -25.38 10.80
#